data_AF-M6HFZ2-F1
#
_entry.id   AF-M6HFZ2-F1
#
_cell.length_a   1.000
_cell.length_b   1.000
_cell.length_c   1.000
_cell.angle_alpha   90.00
_cell.angle_beta   90.00
_cell.angle_gamma   90.00
#
_symmetry.space_group_name_H-M   'P 1'
#
loop_
_entity.id
_entity.type
_entity.pdbx_description
1 polymer ?
#
loop_
_entity_poly.entity_id
_entity_poly.type
_entity_poly.pdbx_seq_one_letter_code
_entity_poly.pdbx_strand_id
1 'polypeptide(L)'
;MIPADSDIKEEHIVEYIVSWLRTLPQLSSVTNKIQAFELLPDSPVDSVLVLLSEYGKPKPETFAESYIEIISCGKTLRSAREIAFLIYDTLRYRFQVMLPTPFPLPQGMTVDQLPPIELKKIAASGRIRIAGNPMNGEYRYSTTFIFS
;
A
#
# COMPACT_ATOMS: atom_id res chain seq x y z
N MET A 1 0.52 -26.52 -14.92
CA MET A 1 0.87 -26.36 -13.49
C MET A 1 0.11 -25.13 -13.04
N ILE A 2 -0.96 -25.30 -12.26
CA ILE A 2 -1.77 -24.17 -11.77
C ILE A 2 -0.95 -23.56 -10.62
N PRO A 3 -0.63 -22.25 -10.62
CA PRO A 3 0.03 -21.64 -9.48
C PRO A 3 -0.81 -21.89 -8.24
N ALA A 4 -0.17 -22.20 -7.11
CA ALA A 4 -0.90 -22.38 -5.88
C ALA A 4 -1.60 -21.06 -5.53
N ASP A 5 -2.82 -21.11 -4.99
CA ASP A 5 -3.60 -19.90 -4.64
C ASP A 5 -2.82 -18.93 -3.72
N SER A 6 -1.81 -19.42 -3.00
CA SER A 6 -0.88 -18.60 -2.20
C SER A 6 -0.04 -17.66 -3.05
N ASP A 7 0.45 -18.13 -4.20
CA ASP A 7 1.42 -17.40 -5.02
C ASP A 7 0.73 -16.21 -5.71
N ILE A 8 -0.51 -16.41 -6.16
CA ILE A 8 -1.38 -15.37 -6.73
C ILE A 8 -1.70 -14.28 -5.70
N LYS A 9 -1.91 -14.67 -4.43
CA LYS A 9 -2.23 -13.72 -3.36
C LYS A 9 -1.05 -12.80 -3.05
N GLU A 10 0.15 -13.36 -2.97
CA GLU A 10 1.35 -12.58 -2.68
C GLU A 10 1.75 -11.67 -3.85
N GLU A 11 1.65 -12.17 -5.09
CA GLU A 11 2.03 -11.41 -6.29
C GLU A 11 1.16 -10.16 -6.50
N HIS A 12 -0.14 -10.22 -6.18
CA HIS A 12 -1.09 -9.15 -6.48
C HIS A 12 -1.60 -8.38 -5.25
N ILE A 13 -1.05 -8.64 -4.06
CA ILE A 13 -1.55 -8.06 -2.80
C ILE A 13 -1.58 -6.52 -2.85
N VAL A 14 -0.62 -5.91 -3.54
CA VAL A 14 -0.51 -4.44 -3.67
C VAL A 14 -1.73 -3.88 -4.41
N GLU A 15 -2.19 -4.53 -5.48
CA GLU A 15 -3.34 -4.13 -6.28
C GLU A 15 -4.65 -4.26 -5.47
N TYR A 16 -4.76 -5.29 -4.64
CA TYR A 16 -5.87 -5.42 -3.68
C TYR A 16 -5.87 -4.28 -2.67
N ILE A 17 -4.70 -3.96 -2.08
CA ILE A 17 -4.56 -2.88 -1.09
C ILE A 17 -4.88 -1.53 -1.75
N VAL A 18 -4.34 -1.24 -2.94
CA VAL A 18 -4.61 0.00 -3.69
C VAL A 18 -6.10 0.16 -3.92
N SER A 19 -6.77 -0.90 -4.38
CA SER A 19 -8.20 -0.88 -4.66
C SER A 19 -9.01 -0.67 -3.38
N TRP A 20 -8.64 -1.34 -2.29
CA TRP A 20 -9.25 -1.13 -0.99
C TRP A 20 -9.11 0.31 -0.49
N LEU A 21 -7.89 0.85 -0.48
CA LEU A 21 -7.63 2.23 -0.01
C LEU A 21 -8.45 3.25 -0.80
N ARG A 22 -8.64 3.02 -2.10
CA ARG A 22 -9.47 3.88 -2.97
C ARG A 22 -10.96 3.87 -2.60
N THR A 23 -11.45 2.84 -1.90
CA THR A 23 -12.83 2.77 -1.40
C THR A 23 -13.04 3.46 -0.05
N LEU A 24 -11.98 3.81 0.68
CA LEU A 24 -12.08 4.41 2.01
C LEU A 24 -12.55 5.88 1.91
N PRO A 25 -13.71 6.26 2.49
CA PRO A 25 -14.21 7.63 2.42
C PRO A 25 -13.25 8.68 3.00
N GLN A 26 -12.49 8.30 4.02
CA GLN A 26 -11.49 9.14 4.68
C GLN A 26 -10.35 9.54 3.73
N LEU A 27 -10.10 8.74 2.68
CA LEU A 27 -9.05 8.99 1.69
C LEU A 27 -9.58 9.62 0.39
N SER A 28 -10.85 10.01 0.34
CA SER A 28 -11.50 10.58 -0.86
C SER A 28 -10.73 11.74 -1.52
N SER A 29 -10.05 12.56 -0.73
CA SER A 29 -9.24 13.70 -1.22
C SER A 29 -7.95 13.28 -1.93
N VAL A 30 -7.52 12.03 -1.78
CA VAL A 30 -6.30 11.48 -2.36
C VAL A 30 -6.54 10.21 -3.17
N THR A 31 -7.77 9.72 -3.30
CA THR A 31 -8.13 8.47 -4.00
C THR A 31 -7.52 8.34 -5.39
N ASN A 32 -7.55 9.41 -6.19
CA ASN A 32 -6.98 9.43 -7.55
C ASN A 32 -5.44 9.48 -7.60
N LYS A 33 -4.79 9.67 -6.46
CA LYS A 33 -3.33 9.70 -6.30
C LYS A 33 -2.76 8.36 -5.83
N ILE A 34 -3.61 7.45 -5.33
CA ILE A 34 -3.22 6.14 -4.79
C ILE A 34 -2.93 5.19 -5.94
N GLN A 35 -1.74 4.59 -5.96
CA GLN A 35 -1.31 3.64 -6.97
C GLN A 35 -0.24 2.69 -6.44
N ALA A 36 0.00 1.59 -7.15
CA ALA A 36 1.14 0.72 -6.90
C ALA A 36 2.44 1.45 -7.25
N PHE A 37 3.53 1.16 -6.53
CA PHE A 37 4.81 1.84 -6.73
C PHE A 37 5.46 1.61 -8.11
N GLU A 38 5.16 0.49 -8.77
CA GLU A 38 5.65 0.21 -10.13
C GLU A 38 5.25 1.29 -11.15
N LEU A 39 4.26 2.12 -10.80
CA LEU A 39 3.78 3.26 -11.59
C LEU A 39 4.33 4.58 -11.04
N LEU A 40 5.66 4.72 -10.95
CA LEU A 40 6.26 6.00 -10.58
C LEU A 40 5.89 7.07 -11.63
N PRO A 41 5.39 8.25 -11.22
CA PRO A 41 5.07 9.31 -12.17
C PRO A 41 6.36 9.91 -12.78
N ASP A 42 6.34 10.14 -14.10
CA ASP A 42 7.44 10.74 -14.87
C ASP A 42 7.71 12.22 -14.52
N SER A 43 6.91 12.80 -13.63
CA SER A 43 6.99 14.22 -13.25
C SER A 43 6.57 14.43 -11.80
N PRO A 44 7.06 15.51 -11.15
CA PRO A 44 6.79 15.78 -9.75
C PRO A 44 5.30 16.01 -9.51
N VAL A 45 4.60 15.05 -8.89
CA VAL A 45 3.17 15.11 -8.62
C VAL A 45 2.86 14.57 -7.24
N ASP A 46 1.83 15.13 -6.62
CA ASP A 46 1.31 14.54 -5.39
C ASP A 46 0.82 13.12 -5.71
N SER A 47 1.43 12.12 -5.09
CA SER A 47 1.15 10.70 -5.31
C SER A 47 1.20 9.93 -4.00
N VAL A 48 0.46 8.82 -3.95
CA VAL A 48 0.47 7.87 -2.83
C VAL A 48 0.85 6.52 -3.41
N LEU A 49 2.08 6.09 -3.13
CA LEU A 49 2.62 4.85 -3.67
C LEU A 49 2.51 3.76 -2.60
N VAL A 50 1.91 2.65 -2.97
CA VAL A 50 1.77 1.47 -2.10
C VAL A 50 2.84 0.45 -2.47
N LEU A 51 3.56 -0.04 -1.47
CA LEU A 51 4.57 -1.06 -1.58
C LEU A 51 4.35 -2.13 -0.52
N LEU A 52 4.59 -3.37 -0.92
CA LEU A 52 4.91 -4.43 0.02
C LEU A 52 6.43 -4.41 0.22
N SER A 53 6.89 -4.18 1.46
CA SER A 53 8.31 -4.11 1.76
C SER A 53 8.75 -5.38 2.49
N GLU A 54 9.71 -6.11 1.89
CA GLU A 54 10.44 -7.20 2.54
C GLU A 54 11.75 -6.65 3.14
N TYR A 55 11.70 -5.91 4.26
CA TYR A 55 12.95 -5.52 4.91
C TYR A 55 13.48 -6.63 5.83
N GLY A 56 14.36 -7.47 5.26
CA GLY A 56 15.19 -8.44 5.99
C GLY A 56 14.51 -9.77 6.26
N LYS A 57 14.70 -10.76 5.38
CA LYS A 57 14.44 -12.17 5.73
C LYS A 57 15.18 -12.52 7.04
N PRO A 58 14.58 -13.37 7.86
CA PRO A 58 15.19 -14.68 7.97
C PRO A 58 14.17 -15.78 7.73
N LYS A 59 14.36 -16.51 6.63
CA LYS A 59 14.05 -17.94 6.42
C LYS A 59 12.62 -18.45 6.68
N PRO A 60 12.26 -19.56 6.01
CA PRO A 60 10.88 -20.03 5.94
C PRO A 60 10.51 -20.65 7.29
N GLU A 61 9.33 -20.32 7.81
CA GLU A 61 8.47 -21.23 8.61
C GLU A 61 7.27 -20.51 9.23
N THR A 62 7.16 -19.18 9.13
CA THR A 62 5.94 -18.46 9.54
C THR A 62 5.69 -17.25 8.67
N PHE A 63 4.43 -17.01 8.30
CA PHE A 63 3.86 -15.73 7.83
C PHE A 63 4.02 -14.60 8.88
N ALA A 64 5.23 -14.37 9.40
CA ALA A 64 5.48 -13.53 10.56
C ALA A 64 5.90 -12.12 10.13
N GLU A 65 4.89 -11.26 9.94
CA GLU A 65 4.98 -9.79 9.82
C GLU A 65 5.43 -9.24 8.45
N SER A 66 4.45 -9.08 7.55
CA SER A 66 4.62 -8.28 6.33
C SER A 66 4.35 -6.80 6.61
N TYR A 67 5.13 -5.92 5.98
CA TYR A 67 4.97 -4.48 6.09
C TYR A 67 4.36 -3.92 4.81
N ILE A 68 3.25 -3.20 4.96
CA ILE A 68 2.78 -2.30 3.90
C ILE A 68 3.44 -0.95 4.17
N GLU A 69 4.20 -0.50 3.19
CA GLU A 69 4.77 0.84 3.15
C GLU A 69 3.97 1.70 2.17
N ILE A 70 3.49 2.85 2.67
CA ILE A 70 2.77 3.82 1.86
C ILE A 70 3.58 5.11 1.80
N ILE A 71 4.14 5.40 0.63
CA ILE A 71 4.95 6.59 0.37
C ILE A 71 4.05 7.71 -0.13
N SER A 72 3.96 8.76 0.65
CA SER A 72 3.29 10.01 0.28
C SER A 72 4.30 10.96 -0.34
N CYS A 73 4.14 11.22 -1.63
CA CYS A 73 4.94 12.17 -2.40
C CYS A 73 4.19 13.49 -2.55
N GLY A 74 4.90 14.60 -2.56
CA GLY A 74 4.31 15.89 -2.86
C GLY A 74 5.30 16.93 -3.34
N LYS A 75 4.79 17.91 -4.09
CA LYS A 75 5.59 19.05 -4.59
C LYS A 75 6.15 19.92 -3.46
N THR A 76 5.51 19.89 -2.29
CA THR A 76 5.93 20.64 -1.12
C THR A 76 6.03 19.71 0.09
N LEU A 77 6.88 20.06 1.05
CA LEU A 77 6.98 19.33 2.31
C LEU A 77 5.63 19.25 3.03
N ARG A 78 4.84 20.32 2.94
CA ARG A 78 3.51 20.42 3.53
C ARG A 78 2.54 19.42 2.89
N SER A 79 2.44 19.39 1.57
CA SER A 79 1.51 18.48 0.88
C SER A 79 1.86 17.02 1.14
N ALA A 80 3.15 16.66 1.02
CA ALA A 80 3.61 15.30 1.32
C ALA A 80 3.31 14.89 2.77
N ARG A 81 3.47 15.81 3.72
CA ARG A 81 3.16 15.58 5.14
C ARG A 81 1.66 15.41 5.38
N GLU A 82 0.83 16.30 4.86
CA GLU A 82 -0.62 16.25 5.06
C GLU A 82 -1.22 14.92 4.55
N ILE A 83 -0.75 14.44 3.40
CA ILE A 83 -1.13 13.14 2.85
C ILE A 83 -0.70 11.99 3.78
N ALA A 84 0.55 11.99 4.27
CA ALA A 84 1.04 10.94 5.16
C ALA A 84 0.26 10.87 6.48
N PHE A 85 -0.07 12.02 7.07
CA PHE A 85 -0.87 12.07 8.29
C PHE A 85 -2.31 11.61 8.05
N LEU A 86 -2.91 11.94 6.91
CA LEU A 86 -4.23 11.45 6.54
C LEU A 86 -4.27 9.92 6.45
N ILE A 87 -3.27 9.32 5.80
CA ILE A 87 -3.13 7.86 5.69
C ILE A 87 -2.91 7.23 7.05
N TYR A 88 -2.02 7.80 7.85
CA TYR A 88 -1.78 7.35 9.22
C TYR A 88 -3.05 7.35 10.06
N ASP A 89 -3.77 8.46 10.11
CA ASP A 89 -4.97 8.58 10.95
C ASP A 89 -6.09 7.65 10.51
N THR A 90 -6.19 7.38 9.20
CA THR A 90 -7.16 6.42 8.65
C THR A 90 -6.82 4.99 9.07
N LEU A 91 -5.54 4.62 9.05
CA LEU A 91 -5.11 3.23 9.20
C LEU A 91 -4.49 2.91 10.56
N ARG A 92 -4.38 3.86 11.49
CA ARG A 92 -3.63 3.68 12.76
C ARG A 92 -4.20 2.60 13.68
N TYR A 93 -5.50 2.35 13.65
CA TYR A 93 -6.17 1.36 14.49
C TYR A 93 -6.07 -0.05 13.93
N ARG A 94 -6.30 -1.06 14.79
CA ARG A 94 -6.45 -2.45 14.35
C ARG A 94 -7.73 -2.60 13.53
N PHE A 95 -7.66 -3.43 12.50
CA PHE A 95 -8.80 -3.81 11.69
C PHE A 95 -8.55 -5.18 11.06
N GLN A 96 -9.64 -5.80 10.63
CA GLN A 96 -9.66 -7.01 9.81
C GLN A 96 -10.69 -6.74 8.72
N VAL A 97 -10.27 -6.84 7.46
CA VAL A 97 -11.09 -6.47 6.30
C VAL A 97 -10.91 -7.48 5.18
N MET A 98 -12.00 -7.79 4.49
CA MET A 98 -11.92 -8.46 3.18
C MET A 98 -11.56 -7.40 2.14
N LEU A 99 -10.46 -7.62 1.42
CA LEU A 99 -10.05 -6.73 0.35
C LEU A 99 -10.99 -6.92 -0.85
N PRO A 100 -11.41 -5.82 -1.50
CA PRO A 100 -12.20 -5.89 -2.72
C PRO A 100 -11.35 -6.44 -3.86
N THR A 101 -11.99 -7.01 -4.87
CA THR A 101 -11.32 -7.38 -6.13
C THR A 101 -10.58 -6.16 -6.70
N PRO A 102 -9.32 -6.32 -7.13
CA PRO A 102 -8.53 -5.23 -7.66
C PRO A 102 -9.17 -4.55 -8.88
N PHE A 103 -9.03 -3.23 -8.96
CA PHE A 103 -9.36 -2.47 -10.16
C PHE A 103 -8.32 -1.36 -10.45
N PRO A 104 -7.64 -1.39 -11.62
CA PRO A 104 -7.78 -2.37 -12.69
C PRO A 104 -7.36 -3.78 -12.28
N LEU A 105 -7.84 -4.80 -13.00
CA LEU A 105 -7.42 -6.19 -12.79
C LEU A 105 -5.94 -6.34 -13.17
N PRO A 106 -5.16 -7.19 -12.45
CA PRO A 106 -3.80 -7.56 -12.85
C PRO A 106 -3.76 -8.12 -14.28
N GLN A 107 -2.62 -7.95 -14.96
CA GLN A 107 -2.51 -8.28 -16.37
C GLN A 107 -2.85 -9.74 -16.65
N GLY A 108 -3.74 -9.96 -17.62
CA GLY A 108 -4.12 -11.30 -18.08
C GLY A 108 -5.03 -12.07 -17.13
N MET A 109 -5.45 -11.50 -16.00
CA MET A 109 -6.34 -12.14 -15.04
C MET A 109 -7.80 -11.75 -15.22
N THR A 110 -8.70 -12.70 -14.95
CA THR A 110 -10.14 -12.49 -14.79
C THR A 110 -10.51 -12.48 -13.31
N VAL A 111 -11.71 -11.99 -13.00
CA VAL A 111 -12.23 -11.94 -11.63
C VAL A 111 -12.25 -13.33 -10.97
N ASP A 112 -12.59 -14.37 -11.73
CA ASP A 112 -12.68 -15.74 -11.20
C ASP A 112 -11.31 -16.37 -10.88
N GLN A 113 -10.23 -15.79 -11.40
CA GLN A 113 -8.86 -16.23 -11.14
C GLN A 113 -8.24 -15.58 -9.90
N LEU A 114 -8.96 -14.64 -9.28
CA LEU A 114 -8.49 -13.82 -8.19
C LEU A 114 -9.11 -14.28 -6.86
N PRO A 115 -8.33 -14.95 -6.00
CA PRO A 115 -8.86 -15.47 -4.75
C PRO A 115 -9.14 -14.33 -3.75
N PRO A 116 -10.18 -14.45 -2.89
CA PRO A 116 -10.44 -13.45 -1.87
C PRO A 116 -9.27 -13.37 -0.88
N ILE A 117 -8.96 -12.14 -0.46
CA ILE A 117 -7.89 -11.84 0.49
C ILE A 117 -8.48 -11.17 1.72
N GLU A 118 -8.17 -11.71 2.90
CA GLU A 118 -8.39 -11.05 4.17
C GLU A 118 -7.10 -10.35 4.60
N LEU A 119 -7.19 -9.07 4.99
CA LEU A 119 -6.08 -8.30 5.52
C LEU A 119 -6.34 -8.02 7.00
N LYS A 120 -5.41 -8.43 7.86
CA LYS A 120 -5.50 -8.18 9.30
C LYS A 120 -4.34 -7.31 9.77
N LYS A 121 -4.65 -6.15 10.35
CA LYS A 121 -3.65 -5.29 10.98
C LYS A 121 -3.36 -5.77 12.40
N ILE A 122 -2.13 -6.20 12.66
CA ILE A 122 -1.75 -6.87 13.92
C ILE A 122 -1.56 -5.85 15.07
N ALA A 123 -1.03 -4.66 14.74
CA ALA A 123 -0.69 -3.64 15.74
C ALA A 123 -1.55 -2.37 15.60
N ALA A 124 -2.00 -1.83 16.74
CA ALA A 124 -2.60 -0.49 16.84
C ALA A 124 -1.50 0.60 16.80
N SER A 125 -0.58 0.48 15.85
CA SER A 125 0.51 1.43 15.64
C SER A 125 0.88 1.48 14.16
N GLY A 126 1.55 2.55 13.79
CA GLY A 126 2.17 2.78 12.49
C GLY A 126 3.33 3.75 12.71
N ARG A 127 4.23 3.88 11.75
CA ARG A 127 5.33 4.84 11.82
C ARG A 127 5.27 5.76 10.63
N ILE A 128 5.30 7.08 10.88
CA ILE A 128 5.55 8.06 9.84
C ILE A 128 7.02 8.44 9.92
N ARG A 129 7.74 8.35 8.79
CA ARG A 129 9.14 8.75 8.67
C ARG A 129 9.30 9.65 7.45
N ILE A 130 10.20 10.62 7.54
CA ILE A 130 10.66 11.35 6.35
C ILE A 130 11.50 10.36 5.53
N ALA A 131 11.15 10.14 4.27
CA ALA A 131 11.79 9.13 3.41
C ALA A 131 13.08 9.64 2.72
N GLY A 132 13.81 10.57 3.36
CA GLY A 132 15.03 11.17 2.84
C GLY A 132 14.82 12.48 2.05
N ASN A 133 15.90 12.94 1.39
CA ASN A 133 15.93 14.18 0.61
C ASN A 133 15.05 14.12 -0.65
N PRO A 134 14.65 15.27 -1.23
CA PRO A 134 13.84 15.28 -2.42
C PRO A 134 14.50 14.55 -3.59
N MET A 135 13.88 13.48 -4.08
CA MET A 135 14.25 12.89 -5.37
C MET A 135 13.36 13.52 -6.43
N ASN A 136 13.96 14.00 -7.52
CA ASN A 136 13.25 14.69 -8.61
C ASN A 136 12.43 15.92 -8.14
N GLY A 137 12.82 16.57 -7.04
CA GLY A 137 12.13 17.76 -6.53
C GLY A 137 10.87 17.49 -5.71
N GLU A 138 10.59 16.23 -5.35
CA GLU A 138 9.44 15.85 -4.52
C GLU A 138 9.83 15.55 -3.07
N TYR A 139 9.04 16.01 -2.12
CA TYR A 139 9.16 15.61 -0.71
C TYR A 139 8.43 14.29 -0.47
N ARG A 140 8.99 13.45 0.40
CA ARG A 140 8.46 12.10 0.63
C ARG A 140 8.35 11.77 2.11
N TYR A 141 7.21 11.20 2.48
CA TYR A 141 6.97 10.59 3.78
C TYR A 141 6.60 9.13 3.59
N SER A 142 7.23 8.25 4.36
CA SER A 142 6.88 6.84 4.45
C SER A 142 5.96 6.64 5.65
N THR A 143 4.82 5.97 5.43
CA THR A 143 3.94 5.49 6.48
C THR A 143 3.92 3.97 6.45
N THR A 144 4.43 3.33 7.51
CA THR A 144 4.58 1.87 7.57
C THR A 144 3.62 1.26 8.58
N PHE A 145 3.05 0.11 8.22
CA PHE A 145 2.10 -0.66 9.02
C PHE A 145 2.40 -2.16 8.95
N ILE A 146 2.12 -2.88 10.03
CA ILE A 146 2.34 -4.33 10.15
C ILE A 146 1.02 -5.06 9.93
N PHE A 147 1.04 -6.05 9.03
CA PHE A 147 -0.11 -6.83 8.62
C PHE A 147 0.18 -8.34 8.64
N SER A 148 -0.88 -9.14 8.75
CA SER A 148 -0.94 -10.59 8.53
C SER A 148 -2.05 -10.93 7.55
#